data_AF-A0A2T1CCK4-F1
#
_entry.id   AF-A0A2T1CCK4-F1
#
_cell.length_a   1.000
_cell.length_b   1.000
_cell.length_c   1.000
_cell.angle_alpha   90.00
_cell.angle_beta   90.00
_cell.angle_gamma   90.00
#
_symmetry.space_group_name_H-M   'P 1'
#
loop_
_entity.id
_entity.type
_entity.pdbx_description
1 polymer ?
#
loop_
_entity_poly.entity_id
_entity_poly.type
_entity_poly.pdbx_seq_one_letter_code
_entity_poly.pdbx_strand_id
1 'polypeptide(L)'
;MSVIQQPPMTELQMNQITLFLEKVRLLDLGPIAYQLMFSQTGPKWTKAKTVKSIARYLRFLYLVNHYPSLQLAPSRDIDEVWHQHILDTSKYAADCQLLFGRLVHHFPYFGVRDEADYHSLLQAYTLTQVLYQKHFGEELESERTRQTGVDCEPVLADSAPADCEALMNEFSATLGCVALQSSRQRPSVEVNGEALQMLDVRSSIDRNRDSRSRMAGTYPGIPNAC
;
A
#
# COMPACT_ATOMS: atom_id res chain seq x y z
N MET A 1 -20.79 22.68 -5.27
CA MET A 1 -19.65 22.32 -6.13
C MET A 1 -18.43 23.14 -5.72
N SER A 2 -17.38 22.48 -5.24
CA SER A 2 -16.02 23.02 -5.31
C SER A 2 -15.18 21.90 -5.89
N VAL A 3 -14.77 22.04 -7.15
CA VAL A 3 -13.68 21.24 -7.70
C VAL A 3 -12.47 21.65 -6.88
N ILE A 4 -12.05 20.82 -5.92
CA ILE A 4 -10.79 21.01 -5.23
C ILE A 4 -9.71 20.63 -6.25
N GLN A 5 -9.39 21.59 -7.12
CA GLN A 5 -8.26 21.47 -8.02
C GLN A 5 -7.03 21.59 -7.12
N GLN A 6 -6.39 20.43 -6.82
CA GLN A 6 -5.18 20.45 -6.03
C GLN A 6 -4.13 21.30 -6.76
N PRO A 7 -3.37 22.14 -6.04
CA PRO A 7 -2.34 22.95 -6.66
C PRO A 7 -1.37 22.04 -7.43
N PRO A 8 -0.84 22.51 -8.57
CA PRO A 8 0.13 21.75 -9.33
C PRO A 8 1.32 21.40 -8.44
N MET A 9 1.79 20.17 -8.56
CA MET A 9 2.90 19.67 -7.78
C MET A 9 4.16 20.51 -8.06
N THR A 10 4.89 20.87 -7.01
CA THR A 10 6.11 21.67 -7.16
C THR A 10 7.22 20.86 -7.85
N GLU A 11 8.18 21.56 -8.47
CA GLU A 11 9.36 20.94 -9.10
C GLU A 11 10.15 20.08 -8.11
N LEU A 12 10.30 20.54 -6.85
CA LEU A 12 10.96 19.79 -5.79
C LEU A 12 10.23 18.47 -5.49
N GLN A 13 8.90 18.51 -5.38
CA GLN A 13 8.09 17.31 -5.15
C GLN A 13 8.19 16.34 -6.33
N MET A 14 8.19 16.85 -7.57
CA MET A 14 8.36 16.03 -8.77
C MET A 14 9.73 15.31 -8.76
N ASN A 15 10.81 16.05 -8.45
CA ASN A 15 12.16 15.48 -8.36
C ASN A 15 12.27 14.41 -7.26
N GLN A 16 11.66 14.63 -6.10
CA GLN A 16 11.62 13.63 -5.02
C GLN A 16 10.89 12.36 -5.44
N ILE A 17 9.78 12.48 -6.18
CA ILE A 17 9.05 11.34 -6.72
C ILE A 17 9.88 10.59 -7.74
N THR A 18 10.51 11.28 -8.70
CA THR A 18 11.37 10.65 -9.70
C THR A 18 12.49 9.86 -9.04
N LEU A 19 13.18 10.45 -8.06
CA LEU A 19 14.23 9.76 -7.29
C LEU A 19 13.70 8.53 -6.55
N PHE A 20 12.50 8.61 -5.98
CA PHE A 20 11.88 7.46 -5.32
C PHE A 20 11.60 6.32 -6.31
N LEU A 21 11.08 6.63 -7.50
CA LEU A 21 10.80 5.63 -8.52
C LEU A 21 12.06 4.95 -9.06
N GLU A 22 13.17 5.69 -9.21
CA GLU A 22 14.45 5.09 -9.57
C GLU A 22 14.93 4.10 -8.49
N LYS A 23 14.76 4.43 -7.20
CA LYS A 23 15.08 3.49 -6.12
C LYS A 23 14.20 2.25 -6.15
N VAL A 24 12.90 2.40 -6.43
CA VAL A 24 11.98 1.27 -6.56
C VAL A 24 12.44 0.28 -7.63
N ARG A 25 12.99 0.77 -8.75
CA ARG A 25 13.53 -0.10 -9.82
C ARG A 25 14.76 -0.91 -9.39
N LEU A 26 15.43 -0.53 -8.30
CA LEU A 26 16.59 -1.25 -7.78
C LEU A 26 16.19 -2.44 -6.86
N LEU A 27 14.92 -2.55 -6.49
CA LEU A 27 14.46 -3.65 -5.64
C LEU A 27 14.41 -4.96 -6.44
N ASP A 28 15.25 -5.91 -6.05
CA ASP A 28 15.12 -7.30 -6.51
C ASP A 28 14.06 -8.04 -5.68
N LEU A 29 12.85 -8.21 -6.20
CA LEU A 29 11.78 -8.98 -5.55
C LEU A 29 11.70 -10.44 -6.00
N GLY A 30 12.73 -10.95 -6.70
CA GLY A 30 12.81 -12.34 -7.14
C GLY A 30 12.64 -13.36 -6.02
N PRO A 31 13.31 -13.23 -4.86
CA PRO A 31 13.13 -14.14 -3.73
C PRO A 31 11.69 -14.13 -3.18
N ILE A 32 11.04 -12.97 -3.14
CA ILE A 32 9.64 -12.83 -2.70
C ILE A 32 8.71 -13.53 -3.70
N ALA A 33 8.92 -13.30 -4.99
CA ALA A 33 8.16 -13.98 -6.04
C ALA A 33 8.32 -15.51 -5.95
N TYR A 34 9.54 -16.00 -5.69
CA TYR A 34 9.81 -17.41 -5.50
C TYR A 34 9.01 -17.97 -4.31
N GLN A 35 9.01 -17.28 -3.17
CA GLN A 35 8.23 -17.71 -1.99
C GLN A 35 6.72 -17.75 -2.28
N LEU A 36 6.18 -16.74 -2.97
CA LEU A 36 4.75 -16.69 -3.32
C LEU A 36 4.33 -17.85 -4.23
N MET A 37 5.20 -18.27 -5.14
CA MET A 37 4.90 -19.31 -6.13
C MET A 37 5.21 -20.74 -5.66
N PHE A 38 6.34 -20.93 -4.97
CA PHE A 38 6.93 -22.26 -4.77
C PHE A 38 7.11 -22.66 -3.31
N SER A 39 6.80 -21.79 -2.35
CA SER A 39 6.92 -22.14 -0.93
C SER A 39 6.04 -23.34 -0.57
N GLN A 40 6.57 -24.22 0.29
CA GLN A 40 5.83 -25.38 0.79
C GLN A 40 4.65 -24.96 1.67
N THR A 41 4.81 -23.88 2.42
CA THR A 41 3.81 -23.32 3.34
C THR A 41 3.14 -22.05 2.80
N GLY A 42 3.63 -21.51 1.68
CA GLY A 42 3.10 -20.31 1.05
C GLY A 42 1.89 -20.57 0.15
N PRO A 43 1.39 -19.51 -0.51
CA PRO A 43 0.07 -19.55 -1.14
C PRO A 43 0.04 -20.20 -2.53
N LYS A 44 1.18 -20.62 -3.08
CA LYS A 44 1.33 -21.33 -4.37
C LYS A 44 0.64 -20.60 -5.52
N TRP A 45 0.92 -19.31 -5.65
CA TRP A 45 0.31 -18.47 -6.68
C TRP A 45 0.83 -18.80 -8.09
N THR A 46 -0.02 -18.56 -9.09
CA THR A 46 0.42 -18.57 -10.49
C THR A 46 1.41 -17.42 -10.74
N LYS A 47 2.23 -17.56 -11.79
CA LYS A 47 3.14 -16.49 -12.23
C LYS A 47 2.38 -15.18 -12.49
N ALA A 48 1.26 -15.26 -13.22
CA ALA A 48 0.46 -14.08 -13.55
C ALA A 48 -0.07 -13.35 -12.31
N LYS A 49 -0.57 -14.09 -11.31
CA LYS A 49 -1.03 -13.49 -10.04
C LYS A 49 0.12 -12.84 -9.29
N THR A 50 1.25 -13.55 -9.18
CA THR A 50 2.45 -13.07 -8.47
C THR A 50 2.96 -11.77 -9.08
N VAL A 51 3.11 -11.73 -10.40
CA VAL A 51 3.51 -10.55 -11.17
C VAL A 51 2.57 -9.37 -10.89
N LYS A 52 1.26 -9.59 -11.02
CA LYS A 52 0.24 -8.56 -10.80
C LYS A 52 0.28 -8.00 -9.37
N SER A 53 0.37 -8.87 -8.38
CA SER A 53 0.36 -8.48 -6.96
C SER A 53 1.66 -7.82 -6.53
N ILE A 54 2.82 -8.20 -7.07
CA ILE A 54 4.09 -7.48 -6.85
C ILE A 54 4.01 -6.07 -7.44
N ALA A 55 3.50 -5.90 -8.65
CA ALA A 55 3.33 -4.58 -9.25
C ALA A 55 2.42 -3.66 -8.39
N ARG A 56 1.32 -4.23 -7.85
CA ARG A 56 0.43 -3.54 -6.90
C ARG A 56 1.14 -3.18 -5.60
N TYR A 57 1.98 -4.06 -5.08
CA TYR A 57 2.79 -3.80 -3.88
C TYR A 57 3.77 -2.65 -4.08
N LEU A 58 4.49 -2.61 -5.20
CA LEU A 58 5.39 -1.48 -5.52
C LEU A 58 4.63 -0.15 -5.61
N ARG A 59 3.43 -0.16 -6.20
CA ARG A 59 2.53 1.00 -6.25
C ARG A 59 2.03 1.41 -4.85
N PHE A 60 1.78 0.45 -3.97
CA PHE A 60 1.45 0.73 -2.57
C PHE A 60 2.62 1.39 -1.81
N LEU A 61 3.87 0.93 -2.03
CA LEU A 61 5.05 1.59 -1.45
C LEU A 61 5.20 3.04 -1.92
N TYR A 62 4.85 3.33 -3.19
CA TYR A 62 4.76 4.71 -3.68
C TYR A 62 3.74 5.53 -2.89
N LEU A 63 2.54 5.01 -2.62
CA LEU A 63 1.54 5.72 -1.82
C LEU A 63 2.02 5.97 -0.39
N VAL A 64 2.65 4.98 0.24
CA VAL A 64 3.25 5.12 1.59
C VAL A 64 4.31 6.21 1.61
N ASN A 65 5.14 6.33 0.57
CA ASN A 65 6.13 7.39 0.46
C ASN A 65 5.49 8.77 0.21
N HIS A 66 4.51 8.84 -0.69
CA HIS A 66 3.91 10.10 -1.12
C HIS A 66 2.96 10.69 -0.07
N TYR A 67 2.41 9.85 0.81
CA TYR A 67 1.48 10.23 1.86
C TYR A 67 1.94 9.76 3.26
N PRO A 68 3.11 10.22 3.74
CA PRO A 68 3.73 9.70 4.96
C PRO A 68 2.95 10.01 6.24
N SER A 69 2.00 10.97 6.19
CA SER A 69 1.13 11.35 7.30
C SER A 69 -0.21 10.61 7.30
N LEU A 70 -0.50 9.79 6.28
CA LEU A 70 -1.76 9.06 6.17
C LEU A 70 -1.56 7.61 6.60
N GLN A 71 -2.54 7.07 7.32
CA GLN A 71 -2.61 5.64 7.59
C GLN A 71 -3.26 4.96 6.40
N LEU A 72 -2.50 4.10 5.71
CA LEU A 72 -2.95 3.34 4.55
C LEU A 72 -2.98 1.86 4.89
N ALA A 73 -4.00 1.16 4.38
CA ALA A 73 -4.14 -0.28 4.54
C ALA A 73 -4.08 -0.96 3.16
N PRO A 74 -3.24 -2.00 2.99
CA PRO A 74 -3.11 -2.70 1.71
C PRO A 74 -4.36 -3.56 1.39
N SER A 75 -4.54 -3.93 0.12
CA SER A 75 -5.42 -5.05 -0.23
C SER A 75 -4.79 -6.38 0.17
N ARG A 76 -5.59 -7.45 0.26
CA ARG A 76 -5.11 -8.77 0.70
C ARG A 76 -3.91 -9.28 -0.09
N ASP A 77 -3.92 -9.10 -1.41
CA ASP A 77 -2.82 -9.55 -2.26
C ASP A 77 -1.54 -8.72 -2.07
N ILE A 78 -1.68 -7.41 -1.84
CA ILE A 78 -0.56 -6.53 -1.49
C ILE A 78 -0.01 -6.89 -0.11
N ASP A 79 -0.87 -7.14 0.86
CA ASP A 79 -0.51 -7.50 2.23
C ASP A 79 0.25 -8.83 2.28
N GLU A 80 -0.16 -9.82 1.49
CA GLU A 80 0.54 -11.11 1.38
C GLU A 80 1.96 -10.93 0.79
N VAL A 81 2.12 -10.13 -0.27
CA VAL A 81 3.45 -9.80 -0.82
C VAL A 81 4.29 -9.10 0.23
N TRP A 82 3.71 -8.16 0.98
CA TRP A 82 4.40 -7.43 2.04
C TRP A 82 4.84 -8.36 3.18
N HIS A 83 4.00 -9.30 3.60
CA HIS A 83 4.37 -10.32 4.58
C HIS A 83 5.55 -11.17 4.12
N GLN A 84 5.54 -11.66 2.88
CA GLN A 84 6.67 -12.42 2.35
C GLN A 84 7.95 -11.58 2.29
N HIS A 85 7.82 -10.27 2.01
CA HIS A 85 8.96 -9.35 2.06
C HIS A 85 9.49 -9.19 3.50
N ILE A 86 8.61 -8.98 4.49
CA ILE A 86 8.98 -8.84 5.91
C ILE A 86 9.70 -10.08 6.46
N LEU A 87 9.29 -11.28 6.03
CA LEU A 87 9.89 -12.54 6.49
C LEU A 87 11.38 -12.64 6.13
N ASP A 88 11.81 -12.04 5.01
CA ASP A 88 13.22 -11.79 4.74
C ASP A 88 13.67 -10.49 5.43
N THR A 89 13.81 -10.57 6.75
CA THR A 89 14.03 -9.39 7.62
C THR A 89 15.23 -8.54 7.23
N SER A 90 16.33 -9.17 6.78
CA SER A 90 17.55 -8.47 6.35
C SER A 90 17.30 -7.66 5.07
N LYS A 91 16.69 -8.31 4.06
CA LYS A 91 16.34 -7.67 2.81
C LYS A 91 15.31 -6.56 3.01
N TYR A 92 14.27 -6.82 3.80
CA TYR A 92 13.23 -5.84 4.09
C TYR A 92 13.79 -4.58 4.75
N ALA A 93 14.71 -4.75 5.71
CA ALA A 93 15.37 -3.62 6.35
C ALA A 93 16.22 -2.82 5.36
N ALA A 94 16.98 -3.48 4.50
CA ALA A 94 17.81 -2.83 3.47
C ALA A 94 16.96 -2.07 2.43
N ASP A 95 15.90 -2.70 1.91
CA ASP A 95 14.99 -2.10 0.93
C ASP A 95 14.23 -0.91 1.55
N CYS A 96 13.80 -1.03 2.81
CA CYS A 96 13.19 0.09 3.53
C CYS A 96 14.17 1.26 3.73
N GLN A 97 15.42 0.96 4.09
CA GLN A 97 16.46 1.98 4.24
C GLN A 97 16.73 2.70 2.91
N LEU A 98 16.80 1.97 1.80
CA LEU A 98 16.98 2.53 0.46
C LEU A 98 15.81 3.46 0.09
N LEU A 99 14.58 2.97 0.23
CA LEU A 99 13.36 3.67 -0.20
C LEU A 99 13.02 4.85 0.70
N PHE A 100 12.91 4.62 2.00
CA PHE A 100 12.32 5.55 2.96
C PHE A 100 13.34 6.15 3.94
N GLY A 101 14.57 5.63 3.97
CA GLY A 101 15.57 6.03 4.97
C GLY A 101 15.28 5.53 6.39
N ARG A 102 14.26 4.68 6.55
CA ARG A 102 13.78 4.13 7.82
C ARG A 102 13.01 2.83 7.57
N LEU A 103 12.85 2.02 8.61
CA LEU A 103 11.95 0.88 8.57
C LEU A 103 10.48 1.37 8.47
N VAL A 104 9.70 0.73 7.60
CA VAL A 104 8.25 0.88 7.58
C VAL A 104 7.67 -0.24 8.43
N HIS A 105 6.96 0.10 9.51
CA HIS A 105 6.43 -0.91 10.40
C HIS A 105 5.08 -1.42 9.90
N HIS A 106 4.93 -2.74 9.87
CA HIS A 106 3.64 -3.41 9.71
C HIS A 106 2.98 -3.60 11.08
N PHE A 107 1.66 -3.40 11.16
CA PHE A 107 0.89 -3.59 12.39
C PHE A 107 -0.19 -4.65 12.15
N PRO A 108 0.10 -5.94 12.44
CA PRO A 108 -0.78 -7.06 12.07
C PRO A 108 -2.11 -7.09 12.85
N TYR A 109 -2.22 -6.29 13.91
CA TYR A 109 -3.41 -6.21 14.75
C TYR A 109 -4.37 -5.08 14.35
N PHE A 110 -4.06 -4.33 13.28
CA PHE A 110 -4.89 -3.20 12.87
C PHE A 110 -6.29 -3.67 12.48
N GLY A 111 -7.31 -3.15 13.17
CA GLY A 111 -8.71 -3.49 12.93
C GLY A 111 -9.23 -4.70 13.70
N VAL A 112 -8.46 -5.27 14.62
CA VAL A 112 -8.82 -6.50 15.37
C VAL A 112 -9.28 -6.21 16.80
N ARG A 113 -8.89 -5.07 17.39
CA ARG A 113 -9.06 -4.84 18.83
C ARG A 113 -10.52 -4.61 19.24
N ASP A 114 -11.20 -3.73 18.51
CA ASP A 114 -12.56 -3.28 18.82
C ASP A 114 -13.23 -2.74 17.55
N GLU A 115 -14.53 -2.42 17.63
CA GLU A 115 -15.32 -1.92 16.49
C GLU A 115 -14.76 -0.60 15.93
N ALA A 116 -14.26 0.29 16.78
CA ALA A 116 -13.69 1.57 16.34
C ALA A 116 -12.36 1.37 15.58
N ASP A 117 -11.53 0.42 16.02
CA ASP A 117 -10.31 0.02 15.32
C ASP A 117 -10.64 -0.59 13.96
N TYR A 118 -11.66 -1.46 13.89
CA TYR A 118 -12.14 -2.02 12.62
C TYR A 118 -12.64 -0.94 11.66
N HIS A 119 -13.40 0.05 12.13
CA HIS A 119 -13.80 1.20 11.32
C HIS A 119 -12.60 2.00 10.82
N SER A 120 -11.55 2.15 11.63
CA SER A 120 -10.31 2.82 11.24
C SER A 120 -9.58 2.07 10.12
N LEU A 121 -9.54 0.72 10.18
CA LEU A 121 -9.04 -0.13 9.11
C LEU A 121 -9.82 0.09 7.80
N LEU A 122 -11.16 0.10 7.88
CA LEU A 122 -12.01 0.34 6.70
C LEU A 122 -11.74 1.72 6.07
N GLN A 123 -11.63 2.77 6.88
CA GLN A 123 -11.31 4.12 6.40
C GLN A 123 -9.93 4.17 5.73
N ALA A 124 -8.92 3.57 6.35
CA ALA A 124 -7.57 3.49 5.79
C ALA A 124 -7.53 2.71 4.46
N TYR A 125 -8.32 1.64 4.36
CA TYR A 125 -8.44 0.86 3.12
C TYR A 125 -9.16 1.67 2.02
N THR A 126 -10.30 2.28 2.32
CA THR A 126 -11.03 3.14 1.37
C THR A 126 -10.16 4.29 0.87
N LEU A 127 -9.39 4.93 1.77
CA LEU A 127 -8.43 5.97 1.40
C LEU A 127 -7.36 5.42 0.45
N THR A 128 -6.84 4.22 0.72
CA THR A 128 -5.88 3.54 -0.16
C THR A 128 -6.48 3.30 -1.55
N GLN A 129 -7.72 2.82 -1.65
CA GLN A 129 -8.40 2.61 -2.93
C GLN A 129 -8.54 3.92 -3.73
N VAL A 130 -9.00 5.00 -3.09
CA VAL A 130 -9.16 6.32 -3.73
C VAL A 130 -7.82 6.85 -4.24
N LEU A 131 -6.77 6.77 -3.43
CA LEU A 131 -5.43 7.22 -3.82
C LEU A 131 -4.84 6.34 -4.91
N TYR A 132 -5.05 5.03 -4.84
CA TYR A 132 -4.58 4.09 -5.85
C TYR A 132 -5.26 4.36 -7.21
N GLN A 133 -6.57 4.54 -7.23
CA GLN A 133 -7.29 4.91 -8.45
C GLN A 133 -6.83 6.27 -9.00
N LYS A 134 -6.65 7.27 -8.12
CA LYS A 134 -6.18 8.61 -8.50
C LYS A 134 -4.80 8.56 -9.18
N HIS A 135 -3.87 7.78 -8.65
CA HIS A 135 -2.50 7.74 -9.16
C HIS A 135 -2.32 6.74 -10.30
N PHE A 136 -3.06 5.65 -10.36
CA PHE A 136 -2.77 4.56 -11.31
C PHE A 136 -3.90 4.29 -12.31
N GLY A 137 -5.07 4.91 -12.14
CA GLY A 137 -6.24 4.68 -12.99
C GLY A 137 -6.81 3.27 -12.88
N GLU A 138 -6.39 2.51 -11.86
CA GLU A 138 -6.79 1.13 -11.63
C GLU A 138 -7.57 1.02 -10.32
N GLU A 139 -8.54 0.10 -10.26
CA GLU A 139 -9.28 -0.20 -9.04
C GLU A 139 -8.61 -1.34 -8.26
N LEU A 140 -8.50 -1.15 -6.94
CA LEU A 140 -8.17 -2.23 -6.02
C LEU A 140 -9.46 -2.98 -5.70
N GLU A 141 -9.59 -4.18 -6.28
CA GLU A 141 -10.69 -5.11 -6.04
C GLU A 141 -10.97 -5.26 -4.54
N SER A 142 -12.22 -5.05 -4.13
CA SER A 142 -12.67 -5.42 -2.79
C SER A 142 -13.10 -6.89 -2.82
N GLU A 143 -12.52 -7.75 -1.98
CA GLU A 143 -12.86 -9.19 -1.99
C GLU A 143 -14.28 -9.49 -1.45
N ARG A 144 -15.11 -8.46 -1.18
CA ARG A 144 -16.52 -8.63 -0.77
C ARG A 144 -17.37 -9.28 -1.88
N THR A 145 -16.87 -9.34 -3.12
CA THR A 145 -17.60 -9.86 -4.30
C THR A 145 -17.30 -11.32 -4.67
N ARG A 146 -16.52 -12.08 -3.90
CA ARG A 146 -16.20 -13.50 -4.21
C ARG A 146 -16.60 -14.53 -3.14
N GLN A 147 -17.59 -14.21 -2.31
CA GLN A 147 -18.24 -15.23 -1.46
C GLN A 147 -19.56 -15.72 -2.09
N THR A 148 -19.51 -16.17 -3.35
CA THR A 148 -20.49 -17.11 -3.92
C THR A 148 -19.84 -17.88 -5.09
N GLY A 149 -19.72 -19.21 -4.96
CA GLY A 149 -19.22 -20.16 -5.98
C GLY A 149 -17.70 -20.39 -5.85
N VAL A 150 -17.20 -21.50 -5.30
CA VAL A 150 -17.26 -22.87 -5.86
C VAL A 150 -17.18 -22.82 -7.39
N ASP A 151 -15.96 -22.99 -7.93
CA ASP A 151 -15.66 -24.11 -8.82
C ASP A 151 -14.16 -24.20 -9.07
N CYS A 152 -13.64 -25.41 -8.85
CA CYS A 152 -12.30 -25.82 -9.21
C CYS A 152 -12.27 -26.07 -10.73
N GLU A 153 -11.38 -25.42 -11.46
CA GLU A 153 -10.90 -25.98 -12.73
C GLU A 153 -9.45 -25.55 -13.02
N PRO A 154 -8.54 -26.47 -13.40
CA PRO A 154 -7.14 -26.15 -13.61
C PRO A 154 -6.90 -25.70 -15.06
N VAL A 155 -6.43 -24.48 -15.25
CA VAL A 155 -5.91 -24.07 -16.57
C VAL A 155 -4.43 -24.45 -16.65
N LEU A 156 -4.16 -25.52 -17.40
CA LEU A 156 -2.84 -25.81 -17.94
C LEU A 156 -2.52 -24.79 -19.03
N ALA A 157 -1.42 -24.05 -18.92
CA ALA A 157 -0.75 -23.45 -20.07
C ALA A 157 0.68 -23.04 -19.71
N ASP A 158 1.60 -23.83 -20.27
CA ASP A 158 2.81 -23.47 -21.02
C ASP A 158 3.92 -22.60 -20.40
N SER A 159 5.12 -23.17 -20.53
CA SER A 159 6.44 -22.62 -20.26
C SER A 159 6.79 -21.41 -21.12
N ALA A 160 7.27 -20.33 -20.48
CA ALA A 160 8.42 -19.45 -20.82
C ALA A 160 8.19 -17.97 -20.42
N PRO A 161 9.23 -17.11 -20.42
CA PRO A 161 10.54 -17.25 -19.78
C PRO A 161 10.62 -16.38 -18.51
N ALA A 162 11.71 -16.54 -17.77
CA ALA A 162 12.00 -15.85 -16.52
C ALA A 162 12.73 -14.53 -16.80
N ASP A 163 12.02 -13.44 -17.03
CA ASP A 163 12.67 -12.13 -17.15
C ASP A 163 11.95 -11.10 -16.26
N CYS A 164 12.65 -10.68 -15.19
CA CYS A 164 12.21 -9.60 -14.29
C CYS A 164 12.13 -8.23 -15.01
N GLU A 165 12.72 -8.11 -16.21
CA GLU A 165 12.77 -6.89 -17.01
C GLU A 165 11.39 -6.46 -17.55
N ALA A 166 10.50 -7.42 -17.87
CA ALA A 166 9.15 -7.12 -18.33
C ALA A 166 8.28 -6.45 -17.24
N LEU A 167 8.53 -6.76 -15.97
CA LEU A 167 7.82 -6.17 -14.82
C LEU A 167 8.11 -4.68 -14.65
N MET A 168 9.36 -4.28 -14.90
CA MET A 168 9.80 -2.88 -14.79
C MET A 168 9.31 -2.04 -15.98
N ASN A 169 9.11 -2.65 -17.14
CA ASN A 169 8.60 -1.99 -18.34
C ASN A 169 7.09 -1.68 -18.23
N GLU A 170 6.26 -2.60 -17.70
CA GLU A 170 4.85 -2.30 -17.39
C GLU A 170 4.70 -1.28 -16.25
N PHE A 171 5.58 -1.35 -15.24
CA PHE A 171 5.61 -0.39 -14.14
C PHE A 171 5.95 1.03 -14.62
N SER A 172 6.95 1.16 -15.52
CA SER A 172 7.32 2.45 -16.14
C SER A 172 6.25 2.98 -17.10
N ALA A 173 5.57 2.11 -17.85
CA ALA A 173 4.48 2.50 -18.75
C ALA A 173 3.24 3.03 -17.98
N THR A 174 2.93 2.44 -16.81
CA THR A 174 1.80 2.91 -15.99
C THR A 174 2.13 4.22 -15.26
N LEU A 175 3.36 4.37 -14.74
CA LEU A 175 3.79 5.59 -14.03
C LEU A 175 4.08 6.76 -14.98
N GLY A 176 4.51 6.49 -16.22
CA GLY A 176 4.67 7.52 -17.26
C GLY A 176 3.36 8.25 -17.58
N CYS A 177 2.20 7.61 -17.40
CA CYS A 177 0.90 8.25 -17.55
C CYS A 177 0.60 9.26 -16.43
N VAL A 178 1.10 9.05 -15.20
CA VAL A 178 0.90 9.98 -14.06
C VAL A 178 1.61 11.30 -14.30
N ALA A 179 2.81 11.25 -14.90
CA ALA A 179 3.56 12.45 -15.27
C ALA A 179 2.97 13.19 -16.49
N LEU A 180 2.24 12.50 -17.38
CA LEU A 180 1.75 13.08 -18.65
C LEU A 180 0.29 13.57 -18.62
N GLN A 181 -0.51 13.18 -17.63
CA GLN A 181 -1.94 13.56 -17.56
C GLN A 181 -2.19 15.05 -17.22
N SER A 182 -1.16 15.85 -16.91
CA SER A 182 -1.30 17.30 -16.70
C SER A 182 -1.59 18.11 -17.99
N SER A 183 -1.65 17.48 -19.18
CA SER A 183 -1.68 18.24 -20.46
C SER A 183 -2.76 17.86 -21.48
N ARG A 184 -3.73 16.98 -21.20
CA ARG A 184 -4.78 16.67 -22.20
C ARG A 184 -6.20 16.75 -21.65
N GLN A 185 -6.90 17.81 -22.08
CA GLN A 185 -8.35 18.03 -21.95
C GLN A 185 -9.18 16.84 -22.45
N ARG A 186 -10.28 16.54 -21.76
CA ARG A 186 -11.38 15.69 -22.26
C ARG A 186 -12.74 16.08 -21.66
N PRO A 187 -13.84 15.65 -22.31
CA PRO A 187 -15.02 16.47 -22.55
C PRO A 187 -16.12 16.34 -21.49
N SER A 188 -17.00 17.33 -21.54
CA SER A 188 -18.17 17.58 -20.70
C SER A 188 -19.19 16.44 -20.69
N VAL A 189 -19.63 16.05 -19.49
CA VAL A 189 -20.90 15.34 -19.27
C VAL A 189 -21.59 15.98 -18.07
N GLU A 190 -22.73 16.61 -18.32
CA GLU A 190 -23.63 17.17 -17.29
C GLU A 190 -24.51 16.07 -16.71
N VAL A 191 -24.67 16.05 -15.39
CA VAL A 191 -25.81 15.40 -14.73
C VAL A 191 -26.24 16.19 -13.49
N ASN A 192 -27.56 16.34 -13.39
CA ASN A 192 -28.30 17.20 -12.49
C ASN A 192 -28.23 16.75 -11.02
N GLY A 193 -28.32 17.73 -10.12
CA GLY A 193 -28.10 17.56 -8.69
C GLY A 193 -29.32 17.13 -7.89
N GLU A 194 -29.07 16.85 -6.61
CA GLU A 194 -29.82 17.38 -5.46
C GLU A 194 -29.14 16.97 -4.15
N ALA A 195 -29.40 17.79 -3.11
CA ALA A 195 -29.18 17.57 -1.67
C ALA A 195 -27.75 17.70 -1.09
N LEU A 196 -27.47 18.88 -0.53
CA LEU A 196 -26.47 19.08 0.52
C LEU A 196 -27.04 20.08 1.53
N GLN A 197 -27.25 19.64 2.77
CA GLN A 197 -27.44 20.53 3.90
C GLN A 197 -26.71 19.97 5.14
N MET A 198 -26.02 20.89 5.81
CA MET A 198 -25.47 20.88 7.16
C MET A 198 -23.97 20.58 7.31
N LEU A 199 -23.26 21.70 7.49
CA LEU A 199 -21.88 21.88 7.91
C LEU A 199 -21.76 21.86 9.45
N ASP A 200 -20.53 21.56 9.88
CA ASP A 200 -19.79 22.17 10.99
C ASP A 200 -19.99 21.66 12.43
N VAL A 201 -18.99 20.90 12.93
CA VAL A 201 -18.45 21.09 14.28
C VAL A 201 -16.94 20.78 14.28
N ARG A 202 -16.09 21.80 14.17
CA ARG A 202 -14.75 21.80 14.77
C ARG A 202 -14.77 22.66 16.04
N SER A 203 -14.64 22.05 17.20
CA SER A 203 -13.80 22.57 18.31
C SER A 203 -13.80 21.57 19.49
N SER A 204 -12.72 21.61 20.27
CA SER A 204 -12.52 20.95 21.57
C SER A 204 -12.10 19.47 21.55
N ILE A 205 -10.80 19.21 21.68
CA ILE A 205 -10.15 18.85 22.97
C ILE A 205 -8.67 18.61 22.67
N ASP A 206 -7.89 19.68 22.87
CA ASP A 206 -6.50 19.60 23.28
C ASP A 206 -6.51 19.79 24.79
N ARG A 207 -6.26 18.71 25.56
CA ARG A 207 -6.04 18.69 27.02
C ARG A 207 -5.84 17.24 27.47
N ASN A 208 -4.64 16.69 27.29
CA ASN A 208 -4.01 15.83 28.32
C ASN A 208 -2.55 15.49 27.96
N ARG A 209 -1.69 16.51 27.98
CA ARG A 209 -0.27 16.31 28.24
C ARG A 209 -0.05 16.70 29.69
N ASP A 210 0.67 15.85 30.41
CA ASP A 210 1.29 16.11 31.71
C ASP A 210 0.48 15.76 32.97
N SER A 211 0.56 14.50 33.38
CA SER A 211 0.73 14.13 34.79
C SER A 211 1.00 12.63 34.95
N ARG A 212 2.27 12.27 35.18
CA ARG A 212 2.73 11.24 36.14
C ARG A 212 4.22 10.94 35.94
N SER A 213 5.03 11.70 36.67
CA SER A 213 6.39 11.34 37.05
C SER A 213 6.36 10.55 38.37
N ARG A 214 7.28 9.59 38.51
CA ARG A 214 7.74 8.92 39.74
C ARG A 214 6.82 7.88 40.40
N MET A 215 7.16 6.62 40.18
CA MET A 215 7.36 5.65 41.28
C MET A 215 8.52 4.74 40.89
N ALA A 216 9.62 4.83 41.65
CA ALA A 216 10.71 3.88 41.64
C ALA A 216 10.24 2.62 42.39
N GLY A 217 10.43 1.45 41.78
CA GLY A 217 10.16 0.15 42.38
C GLY A 217 11.29 -0.81 42.02
N THR A 218 11.98 -1.27 43.05
CA THR A 218 13.22 -2.06 43.03
C THR A 218 12.92 -3.56 43.12
N TYR A 219 13.79 -4.37 42.49
CA TYR A 219 14.09 -5.82 42.68
C TYR A 219 13.16 -6.89 42.09
N PRO A 220 13.63 -8.14 41.88
CA PRO A 220 14.98 -8.65 41.55
C PRO A 220 14.99 -9.59 40.31
N GLY A 221 16.18 -9.89 39.78
CA GLY A 221 16.38 -10.76 38.61
C GLY A 221 16.20 -12.26 38.87
N ILE A 222 15.89 -12.99 37.79
CA ILE A 222 15.98 -14.46 37.63
C ILE A 222 16.39 -14.74 36.16
N PRO A 223 17.24 -15.76 35.89
CA PRO A 223 18.30 -15.70 34.88
C PRO A 223 17.97 -16.28 33.51
N ASN A 224 18.89 -16.03 32.57
CA ASN A 224 19.02 -16.67 31.27
C ASN A 224 18.77 -18.18 31.29
N ALA A 225 18.02 -18.64 30.29
CA ALA A 225 18.07 -20.01 29.79
C ALA A 225 18.13 -19.96 28.25
N CYS A 226 18.96 -20.86 27.73
CA CYS A 226 19.44 -21.11 26.36
C CYS A 226 18.55 -20.70 25.18
#